data_AF-A0A4V1J7J8-F1
#
_entry.id   AF-A0A4V1J7J8-F1
#
_cell.length_a   1.000
_cell.length_b   1.000
_cell.length_c   1.000
_cell.angle_alpha   90.00
_cell.angle_beta   90.00
_cell.angle_gamma   90.00
#
_symmetry.space_group_name_H-M   'P 1'
#
loop_
_entity.id
_entity.type
_entity.pdbx_description
1 polymer ?
#
loop_
_entity_poly.entity_id
_entity_poly.type
_entity_poly.pdbx_seq_one_letter_code
_entity_poly.pdbx_strand_id
1 'polypeptide(L)'
;MYEKFVLKSKSAGTASPLRAPDNCEVSSLRVEDCLSEASSADAKEGTPELSRRRTAGLAGAAASSSKLYPFLDIPGVGVAFKLVQALQTVLPGLPIGQEKWLLDLVALGTVCDVVTLIDENRMHVFWGLKVLAQTRRPGLKALMAVASVRPKAVSARSLGFGLGPRMNASGRLETAQYSLDLLTATDGLRALEIANQLDAMNKARRSEQDEILKAAIIQAEEFADLPVLVVSAPGWNHGIVGIVAAKLLERYKKPTFVLEEMGEAAKGSARSYGDFSAADAIRASDDIITKGGGHTFAAGVTLPTKNIPAFRKRVNDFYRSQKLMNQPLLLLPKEDSEAGLHELDEALVDAMKQLEPFGNGNPQPILKSTNVVVVNQRKMGTESQHVKLTLEMQGHKIDTIAFNAPAHFFVEPGETVTVWYTVDVNEWNGRRSVEGQLLHLETND
;
A
#
# COMPACT_ATOMS: atom_id res chain seq x y z
N MET A 1 12.51 -17.72 20.15
CA MET A 1 11.13 -17.88 19.60
C MET A 1 11.18 -18.15 18.10
N TYR A 2 11.89 -17.32 17.30
CA TYR A 2 12.15 -17.56 15.86
C TYR A 2 12.87 -18.90 15.57
N GLU A 3 13.95 -19.24 16.29
CA GLU A 3 14.65 -20.53 16.11
C GLU A 3 13.78 -21.77 16.42
N LYS A 4 12.90 -21.67 17.43
CA LYS A 4 11.94 -22.74 17.76
C LYS A 4 10.86 -22.90 16.68
N PHE A 5 10.61 -21.88 15.86
CA PHE A 5 9.65 -21.92 14.75
C PHE A 5 10.27 -22.49 13.47
N VAL A 6 11.51 -22.10 13.13
CA VAL A 6 12.29 -22.73 12.03
C VAL A 6 12.43 -24.24 12.24
N LEU A 7 12.47 -24.69 13.50
CA LEU A 7 12.46 -26.10 13.86
C LEU A 7 11.06 -26.75 13.83
N LYS A 8 9.97 -25.98 14.02
CA LYS A 8 8.59 -26.47 13.94
C LYS A 8 8.06 -26.60 12.51
N SER A 9 8.52 -25.76 11.59
CA SER A 9 8.23 -25.95 10.15
C SER A 9 8.89 -27.22 9.58
N LYS A 10 9.93 -27.75 10.25
CA LYS A 10 10.48 -29.09 9.96
C LYS A 10 9.66 -30.24 10.54
N SER A 11 8.84 -30.03 11.58
CA SER A 11 8.13 -31.09 12.30
C SER A 11 6.67 -31.32 11.87
N ALA A 12 6.11 -30.47 11.02
CA ALA A 12 4.78 -30.67 10.43
C ALA A 12 4.86 -31.62 9.21
N GLY A 13 5.25 -32.86 9.48
CA GLY A 13 5.49 -33.89 8.48
C GLY A 13 5.71 -35.26 9.12
N THR A 14 4.88 -35.63 10.10
CA THR A 14 4.91 -36.97 10.69
C THR A 14 3.98 -37.89 9.92
N ALA A 15 4.53 -38.63 8.96
CA ALA A 15 4.03 -39.95 8.59
C ALA A 15 5.10 -40.98 9.00
N SER A 16 4.65 -42.04 9.69
CA SER A 16 5.45 -43.11 10.30
C SER A 16 6.48 -43.79 9.37
N PRO A 17 7.52 -44.44 9.95
CA PRO A 17 8.63 -44.99 9.20
C PRO A 17 8.20 -46.30 8.52
N LEU A 18 8.11 -46.29 7.19
CA LEU A 18 8.15 -47.51 6.40
C LEU A 18 9.61 -47.78 6.02
N ARG A 19 10.06 -48.98 6.37
CA ARG A 19 11.38 -49.54 6.05
C ARG A 19 11.74 -49.30 4.59
N ALA A 20 12.98 -48.87 4.36
CA ALA A 20 13.61 -48.88 3.05
C ALA A 20 13.70 -50.31 2.50
N PRO A 21 13.35 -50.53 1.22
CA PRO A 21 14.11 -51.44 0.38
C PRO A 21 15.30 -50.68 -0.22
N ASP A 22 16.47 -51.30 -0.12
CA ASP A 22 17.69 -50.86 -0.78
C ASP A 22 17.49 -50.71 -2.30
N ASN A 23 18.21 -49.73 -2.88
CA ASN A 23 18.36 -49.40 -4.30
C ASN A 23 17.25 -48.55 -4.95
N CYS A 24 17.50 -47.24 -5.06
CA CYS A 24 17.15 -46.48 -6.26
C CYS A 24 18.03 -45.22 -6.36
N GLU A 25 18.75 -45.09 -7.46
CA GLU A 25 19.69 -44.01 -7.77
C GLU A 25 19.00 -42.64 -7.82
N VAL A 26 19.73 -41.61 -7.37
CA VAL A 26 19.34 -40.20 -7.41
C VAL A 26 19.40 -39.72 -8.87
N SER A 27 18.24 -39.52 -9.51
CA SER A 27 18.17 -38.77 -10.77
C SER A 27 18.02 -37.26 -10.47
N SER A 28 18.98 -36.51 -10.98
CA SER A 28 19.12 -35.05 -10.93
C SER A 28 17.90 -34.30 -11.49
N LEU A 29 17.15 -33.62 -10.63
CA LEU A 29 16.31 -32.49 -11.04
C LEU A 29 17.18 -31.22 -11.00
N ARG A 30 17.39 -30.63 -12.18
CA ARG A 30 18.20 -29.43 -12.37
C ARG A 30 17.46 -28.22 -11.80
N VAL A 31 18.20 -27.36 -11.11
CA VAL A 31 17.76 -26.07 -10.53
C VAL A 31 17.16 -25.12 -11.58
N GLU A 32 17.40 -25.38 -12.87
CA GLU A 32 16.86 -24.61 -14.00
C GLU A 32 15.32 -24.71 -14.12
N ASP A 33 14.71 -25.83 -13.74
CA ASP A 33 13.27 -26.04 -13.96
C ASP A 33 12.42 -25.19 -12.99
N CYS A 34 12.85 -25.02 -11.74
CA CYS A 34 12.16 -24.18 -10.75
C CYS A 34 12.28 -22.67 -11.03
N LEU A 35 13.35 -22.23 -11.71
CA LEU A 35 13.55 -20.81 -12.05
C LEU A 35 12.70 -20.40 -13.26
N SER A 36 12.34 -21.34 -14.14
CA SER A 36 11.49 -21.07 -15.29
C SER A 36 10.04 -20.72 -14.90
N GLU A 37 9.48 -21.39 -13.88
CA GLU A 37 8.12 -21.12 -13.39
C GLU A 37 8.04 -19.84 -12.54
N ALA A 38 9.12 -19.50 -11.80
CA ALA A 38 9.19 -18.25 -11.03
C ALA A 38 9.45 -17.02 -11.90
N SER A 39 10.23 -17.16 -13.00
CA SER A 39 10.46 -16.09 -13.97
C SER A 39 9.20 -15.69 -14.75
N SER A 40 8.18 -16.56 -14.82
CA SER A 40 6.89 -16.25 -15.45
C SER A 40 5.88 -15.56 -14.53
N ALA A 41 6.17 -15.44 -13.23
CA ALA A 41 5.32 -14.70 -12.28
C ALA A 41 5.53 -13.17 -12.36
N ASP A 42 6.56 -12.71 -13.07
CA ASP A 42 6.77 -11.31 -13.44
C ASP A 42 6.20 -11.03 -14.85
N ALA A 43 4.91 -11.27 -15.03
CA ALA A 43 4.18 -10.90 -16.23
C ALA A 43 2.78 -10.40 -15.89
N LYS A 44 2.53 -9.13 -16.20
CA LYS A 44 1.17 -8.60 -16.33
C LYS A 44 0.37 -9.54 -17.22
N GLU A 45 -0.71 -10.11 -16.69
CA GLU A 45 -1.56 -11.05 -17.39
C GLU A 45 -2.04 -10.47 -18.73
N GLY A 46 -1.55 -11.06 -19.81
CA GLY A 46 -2.02 -10.88 -21.17
C GLY A 46 -3.03 -11.97 -21.53
N THR A 47 -4.04 -11.59 -22.30
CA THR A 47 -5.17 -12.40 -22.78
C THR A 47 -4.78 -13.68 -23.53
N PRO A 48 -5.65 -14.71 -23.55
CA PRO A 48 -5.35 -15.98 -24.19
C PRO A 48 -5.91 -16.05 -25.63
N GLU A 49 -5.05 -16.08 -26.64
CA GLU A 49 -5.40 -16.74 -27.92
C GLU A 49 -4.20 -17.45 -28.56
N LEU A 50 -4.40 -18.77 -28.69
CA LEU A 50 -3.94 -19.68 -29.73
C LEU A 50 -2.59 -19.43 -30.42
N SER A 51 -1.62 -20.31 -30.12
CA SER A 51 -0.85 -20.94 -31.19
C SER A 51 -0.82 -22.46 -31.03
N ARG A 52 -1.52 -23.14 -31.94
CA ARG A 52 -1.43 -24.58 -32.14
C ARG A 52 -0.07 -24.89 -32.78
N ARG A 53 0.81 -25.62 -32.08
CA ARG A 53 1.73 -26.56 -32.74
C ARG A 53 1.81 -27.87 -31.98
N ARG A 54 1.60 -28.93 -32.76
CA ARG A 54 1.56 -30.34 -32.39
C ARG A 54 2.90 -30.81 -31.82
N THR A 55 2.84 -31.52 -30.70
CA THR A 55 3.63 -32.74 -30.49
C THR A 55 2.70 -33.80 -29.89
N ALA A 56 2.46 -34.84 -30.69
CA ALA A 56 1.78 -36.04 -30.25
C ALA A 56 2.78 -36.93 -29.52
N GLY A 57 2.33 -37.58 -28.44
CA GLY A 57 3.01 -38.73 -27.85
C GLY A 57 3.25 -38.63 -26.36
N LEU A 58 2.25 -39.05 -25.57
CA LEU A 58 2.34 -39.87 -24.35
C LEU A 58 1.08 -39.62 -23.52
N ALA A 59 0.05 -40.42 -23.83
CA ALA A 59 -1.06 -40.63 -22.92
C ALA A 59 -0.57 -41.42 -21.71
N GLY A 60 -0.97 -41.00 -20.51
CA GLY A 60 -0.90 -41.84 -19.32
C GLY A 60 0.27 -41.57 -18.37
N ALA A 61 0.44 -40.33 -17.93
CA ALA A 61 0.94 -40.07 -16.59
C ALA A 61 -0.03 -39.09 -15.95
N ALA A 62 -0.70 -39.50 -14.87
CA ALA A 62 -1.44 -38.58 -14.03
C ALA A 62 -0.49 -37.42 -13.71
N ALA A 63 -0.83 -36.21 -14.16
CA ALA A 63 -0.12 -35.01 -13.81
C ALA A 63 -0.06 -34.99 -12.28
N SER A 64 1.13 -35.25 -11.74
CA SER A 64 1.45 -34.97 -10.36
C SER A 64 0.98 -33.54 -10.12
N SER A 65 -0.08 -33.37 -9.32
CA SER A 65 -0.51 -32.05 -8.89
C SER A 65 0.68 -31.47 -8.14
N SER A 66 1.50 -30.68 -8.82
CA SER A 66 2.55 -29.91 -8.16
C SER A 66 1.82 -29.09 -7.12
N LYS A 67 2.07 -29.41 -5.84
CA LYS A 67 1.44 -28.68 -4.76
C LYS A 67 1.99 -27.26 -4.86
N LEU A 68 1.13 -26.35 -5.32
CA LEU A 68 1.43 -24.92 -5.34
C LEU A 68 1.92 -24.50 -3.95
N TYR A 69 2.84 -23.54 -3.92
CA TYR A 69 3.35 -23.01 -2.67
C TYR A 69 2.17 -22.53 -1.79
N PRO A 70 2.13 -22.82 -0.47
CA PRO A 70 0.93 -22.65 0.35
C PRO A 70 0.39 -21.21 0.41
N PHE A 71 1.25 -20.21 0.24
CA PHE A 71 0.89 -18.80 0.30
C PHE A 71 1.38 -18.05 -0.96
N LEU A 72 0.49 -17.90 -1.94
CA LEU A 72 0.82 -17.34 -3.26
C LEU A 72 0.95 -15.82 -3.30
N ASP A 73 0.42 -15.10 -2.29
CA ASP A 73 0.45 -13.62 -2.21
C ASP A 73 1.78 -13.09 -1.64
N ILE A 74 2.89 -13.80 -1.86
CA ILE A 74 4.21 -13.40 -1.37
C ILE A 74 4.89 -12.44 -2.37
N PRO A 75 5.35 -11.24 -1.94
CA PRO A 75 5.99 -10.30 -2.85
C PRO A 75 7.36 -10.81 -3.33
N GLY A 76 7.90 -10.21 -4.39
CA GLY A 76 9.22 -10.57 -4.92
C GLY A 76 10.33 -10.57 -3.87
N VAL A 77 10.32 -9.62 -2.91
CA VAL A 77 11.27 -9.61 -1.79
C VAL A 77 11.08 -10.80 -0.84
N GLY A 78 9.84 -11.27 -0.66
CA GLY A 78 9.54 -12.46 0.13
C GLY A 78 10.00 -13.73 -0.60
N VAL A 79 9.81 -13.81 -1.91
CA VAL A 79 10.36 -14.90 -2.75
C VAL A 79 11.89 -14.94 -2.63
N ALA A 80 12.56 -13.79 -2.74
CA ALA A 80 14.02 -13.70 -2.56
C ALA A 80 14.45 -14.18 -1.16
N PHE A 81 13.70 -13.83 -0.11
CA PHE A 81 13.96 -14.32 1.25
C PHE A 81 13.80 -15.84 1.38
N LYS A 82 12.77 -16.42 0.76
CA LYS A 82 12.57 -17.87 0.70
C LYS A 82 13.68 -18.57 -0.07
N LEU A 83 14.16 -17.96 -1.15
CA LEU A 83 15.31 -18.47 -1.89
C LEU A 83 16.58 -18.49 -1.02
N VAL A 84 16.84 -17.43 -0.24
CA VAL A 84 17.96 -17.42 0.72
C VAL A 84 17.80 -18.54 1.76
N GLN A 85 16.61 -18.75 2.30
CA GLN A 85 16.33 -19.85 3.24
C GLN A 85 16.60 -21.23 2.61
N ALA A 86 16.19 -21.43 1.35
CA ALA A 86 16.45 -22.67 0.63
C ALA A 86 17.95 -22.87 0.37
N LEU A 87 18.65 -21.85 -0.14
CA LEU A 87 20.09 -21.90 -0.42
C LEU A 87 20.91 -22.17 0.83
N GLN A 88 20.52 -21.63 1.99
CA GLN A 88 21.15 -21.91 3.27
C GLN A 88 21.13 -23.41 3.66
N THR A 89 20.18 -24.20 3.15
CA THR A 89 20.12 -25.64 3.43
C THR A 89 21.11 -26.46 2.60
N VAL A 90 21.60 -25.91 1.50
CA VAL A 90 22.44 -26.62 0.52
C VAL A 90 23.84 -26.02 0.34
N LEU A 91 24.00 -24.73 0.63
CA LEU A 91 25.27 -24.01 0.52
C LEU A 91 25.80 -23.59 1.89
N PRO A 92 27.12 -23.73 2.13
CA PRO A 92 27.77 -23.09 3.26
C PRO A 92 27.82 -21.57 3.05
N GLY A 93 27.81 -20.79 4.13
CA GLY A 93 28.06 -19.34 4.08
C GLY A 93 27.14 -18.48 4.94
N LEU A 94 25.90 -18.93 5.18
CA LEU A 94 24.96 -18.24 6.07
C LEU A 94 24.48 -19.19 7.17
N PRO A 95 24.94 -19.06 8.43
CA PRO A 95 24.51 -19.94 9.51
C PRO A 95 23.00 -19.88 9.75
N ILE A 96 22.40 -21.02 10.11
CA ILE A 96 20.96 -21.14 10.40
C ILE A 96 20.54 -20.07 11.42
N GLY A 97 19.47 -19.35 11.12
CA GLY A 97 18.95 -18.28 11.95
C GLY A 97 19.63 -16.92 11.76
N GLN A 98 20.63 -16.78 10.88
CA GLN A 98 21.23 -15.48 10.52
C GLN A 98 20.49 -14.80 9.36
N GLU A 99 19.76 -15.55 8.54
CA GLU A 99 18.90 -14.99 7.49
C GLU A 99 17.86 -14.03 8.04
N LYS A 100 17.46 -14.17 9.32
CA LYS A 100 16.56 -13.23 10.00
C LYS A 100 16.99 -11.77 9.90
N TRP A 101 18.29 -11.49 9.76
CA TRP A 101 18.80 -10.13 9.57
C TRP A 101 18.47 -9.52 8.21
N LEU A 102 17.92 -10.30 7.26
CA LEU A 102 17.38 -9.79 6.01
C LEU A 102 15.93 -9.33 6.15
N LEU A 103 15.25 -9.64 7.27
CA LEU A 103 13.84 -9.29 7.45
C LEU A 103 13.58 -7.79 7.49
N ASP A 104 14.58 -6.95 7.75
CA ASP A 104 14.43 -5.50 7.61
C ASP A 104 14.17 -5.09 6.15
N LEU A 105 14.89 -5.70 5.19
CA LEU A 105 14.67 -5.51 3.77
C LEU A 105 13.35 -6.16 3.31
N VAL A 106 13.01 -7.34 3.84
CA VAL A 106 11.73 -8.00 3.53
C VAL A 106 10.57 -7.13 3.97
N ALA A 107 10.56 -6.65 5.22
CA ALA A 107 9.50 -5.78 5.70
C ALA A 107 9.40 -4.49 4.89
N LEU A 108 10.54 -3.87 4.55
CA LEU A 108 10.59 -2.67 3.72
C LEU A 108 9.94 -2.92 2.35
N GLY A 109 10.36 -3.95 1.62
CA GLY A 109 9.80 -4.27 0.31
C GLY A 109 8.32 -4.67 0.38
N THR A 110 7.95 -5.56 1.32
CA THR A 110 6.56 -6.00 1.52
C THR A 110 5.62 -4.82 1.76
N VAL A 111 5.99 -3.89 2.66
CA VAL A 111 5.13 -2.73 2.93
C VAL A 111 5.12 -1.72 1.77
N CYS A 112 6.26 -1.52 1.10
CA CYS A 112 6.34 -0.57 -0.03
C CYS A 112 5.61 -1.06 -1.29
N ASP A 113 5.48 -2.38 -1.46
CA ASP A 113 4.68 -2.98 -2.53
C ASP A 113 3.17 -3.02 -2.22
N VAL A 114 2.78 -2.56 -1.02
CA VAL A 114 1.37 -2.49 -0.58
C VAL A 114 0.70 -3.87 -0.62
N VAL A 115 1.45 -4.95 -0.39
CA VAL A 115 0.86 -6.31 -0.35
C VAL A 115 0.05 -6.52 0.93
N THR A 116 -0.85 -7.50 0.89
CA THR A 116 -1.74 -7.84 1.99
C THR A 116 -0.92 -8.35 3.20
N LEU A 117 -1.11 -7.74 4.37
CA LEU A 117 -0.46 -8.12 5.63
C LEU A 117 -1.23 -9.22 6.36
N ILE A 118 -1.35 -10.37 5.69
CA ILE A 118 -1.88 -11.62 6.23
C ILE A 118 -0.79 -12.69 6.22
N ASP A 119 -1.00 -13.76 6.99
CA ASP A 119 -0.15 -14.96 7.02
C ASP A 119 1.37 -14.64 7.01
N GLU A 120 2.12 -15.14 6.02
CA GLU A 120 3.57 -14.98 5.92
C GLU A 120 4.00 -13.53 5.80
N ASN A 121 3.30 -12.71 5.01
CA ASN A 121 3.61 -11.29 4.85
C ASN A 121 3.51 -10.56 6.19
N ARG A 122 2.44 -10.84 6.95
CA ARG A 122 2.26 -10.28 8.29
C ARG A 122 3.41 -10.68 9.22
N MET A 123 3.78 -11.95 9.22
CA MET A 123 4.89 -12.47 10.02
C MET A 123 6.21 -11.81 9.64
N HIS A 124 6.53 -11.74 8.35
CA HIS A 124 7.75 -11.13 7.84
C HIS A 124 7.83 -9.64 8.24
N VAL A 125 6.74 -8.89 8.09
CA VAL A 125 6.71 -7.48 8.50
C VAL A 125 6.83 -7.34 10.01
N PHE A 126 6.11 -8.14 10.80
CA PHE A 126 6.18 -8.09 12.27
C PHE A 126 7.62 -8.29 12.79
N TRP A 127 8.31 -9.34 12.33
CA TRP A 127 9.69 -9.58 12.75
C TRP A 127 10.67 -8.62 12.08
N GLY A 128 10.42 -8.23 10.84
CA GLY A 128 11.25 -7.29 10.11
C GLY A 128 11.24 -5.89 10.70
N LEU A 129 10.13 -5.42 11.27
CA LEU A 129 10.11 -4.16 12.04
C LEU A 129 11.01 -4.23 13.28
N LYS A 130 11.02 -5.37 14.00
CA LYS A 130 11.91 -5.59 15.15
C LYS A 130 13.39 -5.62 14.73
N VAL A 131 13.68 -6.24 13.59
CA VAL A 131 15.02 -6.28 13.01
C VAL A 131 15.45 -4.88 12.54
N LEU A 132 14.56 -4.16 11.87
CA LEU A 132 14.79 -2.81 11.34
C LEU A 132 15.08 -1.81 12.46
N ALA A 133 14.35 -1.89 13.58
CA ALA A 133 14.60 -1.07 14.77
C ALA A 133 16.03 -1.24 15.33
N GLN A 134 16.67 -2.38 15.03
CA GLN A 134 18.04 -2.73 15.44
C GLN A 134 19.00 -2.85 14.26
N THR A 135 18.62 -2.36 13.07
CA THR A 135 19.39 -2.60 11.85
C THR A 135 20.80 -2.07 11.98
N ARG A 136 21.76 -2.81 11.42
CA ARG A 136 23.16 -2.39 11.33
C ARG A 136 23.50 -1.77 9.98
N ARG A 137 22.60 -1.84 9.01
CA ARG A 137 22.79 -1.32 7.64
C ARG A 137 22.96 0.21 7.68
N PRO A 138 24.11 0.75 7.27
CA PRO A 138 24.32 2.19 7.20
C PRO A 138 23.23 2.90 6.37
N GLY A 139 22.85 2.32 5.23
CA GLY A 139 21.79 2.82 4.35
C GLY A 139 20.45 3.03 5.04
N LEU A 140 19.95 2.01 5.75
CA LEU A 140 18.64 2.11 6.43
C LEU A 140 18.68 3.08 7.61
N LYS A 141 19.80 3.17 8.33
CA LYS A 141 19.99 4.18 9.38
C LYS A 141 19.95 5.59 8.82
N ALA A 142 20.68 5.83 7.74
CA ALA A 142 20.70 7.12 7.06
C ALA A 142 19.31 7.49 6.52
N LEU A 143 18.60 6.54 5.91
CA LEU A 143 17.25 6.76 5.39
C LEU A 143 16.25 7.10 6.51
N MET A 144 16.30 6.38 7.63
CA MET A 144 15.48 6.69 8.81
C MET A 144 15.78 8.09 9.35
N ALA A 145 17.06 8.48 9.40
CA ALA A 145 17.47 9.80 9.88
C ALA A 145 16.91 10.93 9.01
N VAL A 146 17.08 10.87 7.68
CA VAL A 146 16.54 11.90 6.77
C VAL A 146 15.00 11.88 6.73
N ALA A 147 14.39 10.72 6.98
CA ALA A 147 12.94 10.58 7.10
C ALA A 147 12.38 11.02 8.46
N SER A 148 13.23 11.43 9.41
CA SER A 148 12.84 11.75 10.79
C SER A 148 12.13 10.58 11.51
N VAL A 149 12.47 9.35 11.16
CA VAL A 149 11.94 8.12 11.77
C VAL A 149 12.92 7.64 12.83
N ARG A 150 12.46 7.59 14.09
CA ARG A 150 13.27 7.01 15.18
C ARG A 150 13.25 5.48 15.07
N PRO A 151 14.39 4.78 15.14
CA PRO A 151 14.43 3.33 15.00
C PRO A 151 13.50 2.58 15.97
N LYS A 152 13.39 3.04 17.23
CA LYS A 152 12.50 2.44 18.24
C LYS A 152 11.00 2.64 17.97
N ALA A 153 10.64 3.58 17.10
CA ALA A 153 9.26 3.91 16.75
C ALA A 153 8.93 3.56 15.30
N VAL A 154 9.77 2.73 14.64
CA VAL A 154 9.52 2.33 13.25
C VAL A 154 8.31 1.41 13.19
N SER A 155 7.37 1.74 12.33
CA SER A 155 6.15 0.96 12.08
C SER A 155 5.94 0.75 10.58
N ALA A 156 4.95 -0.07 10.22
CA ALA A 156 4.53 -0.21 8.82
C ALA A 156 4.13 1.15 8.21
N ARG A 157 3.55 2.06 9.00
CA ARG A 157 3.28 3.45 8.56
C ARG A 157 4.57 4.20 8.25
N SER A 158 5.62 4.07 9.08
CA SER A 158 6.94 4.65 8.80
C SER A 158 7.54 4.14 7.50
N LEU A 159 7.37 2.84 7.21
CA LEU A 159 7.83 2.23 5.96
C LEU A 159 7.06 2.78 4.75
N GLY A 160 5.73 2.69 4.77
CA GLY A 160 4.89 3.06 3.62
C GLY A 160 4.85 4.56 3.32
N PHE A 161 4.96 5.43 4.33
CA PHE A 161 4.83 6.89 4.16
C PHE A 161 6.11 7.69 4.43
N GLY A 162 7.09 7.10 5.10
CA GLY A 162 8.37 7.72 5.42
C GLY A 162 9.49 7.26 4.49
N LEU A 163 9.79 5.97 4.50
CA LEU A 163 10.96 5.40 3.82
C LEU A 163 10.67 5.10 2.34
N GLY A 164 9.59 4.37 2.05
CA GLY A 164 9.21 3.95 0.69
C GLY A 164 9.12 5.11 -0.31
N PRO A 165 8.45 6.23 0.02
CA PRO A 165 8.35 7.38 -0.91
C PRO A 165 9.70 8.00 -1.27
N ARG A 166 10.73 7.88 -0.43
CA ARG A 166 12.08 8.35 -0.73
C ARG A 166 12.82 7.42 -1.67
N MET A 167 12.63 6.12 -1.51
CA MET A 167 13.19 5.13 -2.44
C MET A 167 12.51 5.16 -3.81
N ASN A 168 11.25 5.58 -3.85
CA ASN A 168 10.42 5.68 -5.07
C ASN A 168 10.28 7.13 -5.59
N ALA A 169 11.22 7.99 -5.24
CA ALA A 169 11.10 9.45 -5.38
C ALA A 169 11.28 10.02 -6.79
N SER A 170 11.96 9.34 -7.72
CA SER A 170 12.20 9.87 -9.07
C SER A 170 11.92 8.80 -10.15
N GLY A 171 12.36 9.06 -11.39
CA GLY A 171 12.17 8.13 -12.50
C GLY A 171 12.70 6.72 -12.15
N ARG A 172 11.95 5.69 -12.54
CA ARG A 172 12.16 4.28 -12.13
C ARG A 172 13.59 3.76 -12.25
N LEU A 173 14.41 4.30 -13.16
CA LEU A 173 15.77 3.84 -13.38
C LEU A 173 16.80 4.57 -12.51
N GLU A 174 16.71 5.90 -12.40
CA GLU A 174 17.68 6.69 -11.63
C GLU A 174 17.52 6.46 -10.13
N THR A 175 16.29 6.48 -9.60
CA THR A 175 16.06 6.20 -8.18
C THR A 175 16.37 4.76 -7.81
N ALA A 176 16.23 3.81 -8.75
CA ALA A 176 16.51 2.40 -8.47
C ALA A 176 17.99 2.18 -8.17
N GLN A 177 18.90 2.82 -8.92
CA GLN A 177 20.33 2.71 -8.65
C GLN A 177 20.68 3.35 -7.30
N TYR A 178 20.20 4.55 -7.01
CA TYR A 178 20.44 5.19 -5.70
C TYR A 178 19.88 4.37 -4.54
N SER A 179 18.70 3.78 -4.71
CA SER A 179 18.11 2.91 -3.69
C SER A 179 18.93 1.64 -3.47
N LEU A 180 19.42 1.01 -4.54
CA LEU A 180 20.31 -0.15 -4.45
C LEU A 180 21.64 0.21 -3.77
N ASP A 181 22.28 1.30 -4.21
CA ASP A 181 23.53 1.80 -3.64
C ASP A 181 23.36 2.09 -2.14
N LEU A 182 22.26 2.71 -1.74
CA LEU A 182 21.92 2.94 -0.34
C LEU A 182 21.80 1.63 0.43
N LEU A 183 21.01 0.67 -0.05
CA LEU A 183 20.74 -0.59 0.65
C LEU A 183 21.98 -1.48 0.79
N THR A 184 22.95 -1.31 -0.11
CA THR A 184 24.23 -2.05 -0.13
C THR A 184 25.40 -1.28 0.48
N ALA A 185 25.22 -0.01 0.85
CA ALA A 185 26.28 0.83 1.38
C ALA A 185 26.89 0.26 2.69
N THR A 186 28.22 0.17 2.71
CA THR A 186 29.00 -0.24 3.89
C THR A 186 29.58 0.95 4.66
N ASP A 187 29.69 2.11 4.03
CA ASP A 187 30.19 3.35 4.62
C ASP A 187 29.03 4.27 5.05
N GLY A 188 29.12 4.80 6.27
CA GLY A 188 28.07 5.64 6.85
C GLY A 188 27.93 7.02 6.21
N LEU A 189 29.04 7.62 5.78
CA LEU A 189 29.02 8.94 5.13
C LEU A 189 28.43 8.82 3.73
N ARG A 190 28.85 7.81 2.96
CA ARG A 190 28.28 7.52 1.64
C ARG A 190 26.79 7.21 1.71
N ALA A 191 26.37 6.40 2.69
CA ALA A 191 24.96 6.13 2.93
C ALA A 191 24.15 7.40 3.21
N LEU A 192 24.69 8.32 4.02
CA LEU A 192 24.05 9.59 4.32
C LEU A 192 23.96 10.52 3.11
N GLU A 193 25.00 10.57 2.27
CA GLU A 193 24.98 11.32 1.03
C GLU A 193 23.85 10.84 0.09
N ILE A 194 23.78 9.53 -0.15
CA ILE A 194 22.74 8.94 -1.00
C ILE A 194 21.34 9.16 -0.39
N ALA A 195 21.19 9.00 0.94
CA ALA A 195 19.92 9.24 1.61
C ALA A 195 19.43 10.70 1.45
N ASN A 196 20.34 11.67 1.51
CA ASN A 196 20.00 13.07 1.26
C ASN A 196 19.61 13.34 -0.20
N GLN A 197 20.25 12.67 -1.16
CA GLN A 197 19.87 12.75 -2.57
C GLN A 197 18.44 12.21 -2.80
N LEU A 198 18.13 11.05 -2.23
CA LEU A 198 16.78 10.48 -2.27
C LEU A 198 15.73 11.36 -1.57
N ASP A 199 16.10 12.00 -0.45
CA ASP A 199 15.22 12.95 0.24
C ASP A 199 14.97 14.21 -0.61
N ALA A 200 16.00 14.75 -1.26
CA ALA A 200 15.87 15.88 -2.18
C ALA A 200 14.98 15.55 -3.38
N MET A 201 15.17 14.37 -3.99
CA MET A 201 14.30 13.87 -5.05
C MET A 201 12.84 13.74 -4.58
N ASN A 202 12.61 13.23 -3.38
CA ASN A 202 11.24 13.08 -2.86
C ASN A 202 10.59 14.44 -2.58
N LYS A 203 11.36 15.42 -2.10
CA LYS A 203 10.90 16.80 -1.92
C LYS A 203 10.53 17.43 -3.26
N ALA A 204 11.38 17.30 -4.28
CA ALA A 204 11.10 17.80 -5.63
C ALA A 204 9.83 17.17 -6.22
N ARG A 205 9.71 15.83 -6.15
CA ARG A 205 8.50 15.11 -6.59
C ARG A 205 7.25 15.55 -5.85
N ARG A 206 7.32 15.80 -4.53
CA ARG A 206 6.17 16.30 -3.75
C ARG A 206 5.76 17.71 -4.19
N SER A 207 6.73 18.60 -4.46
CA SER A 207 6.45 19.93 -4.99
C SER A 207 5.72 19.85 -6.33
N GLU A 208 6.26 19.07 -7.27
CA GLU A 208 5.66 18.85 -8.58
C GLU A 208 4.26 18.21 -8.46
N GLN A 209 4.09 17.25 -7.56
CA GLN A 209 2.80 16.64 -7.26
C GLN A 209 1.77 17.67 -6.76
N ASP A 210 2.16 18.59 -5.88
CA ASP A 210 1.25 19.60 -5.34
C ASP A 210 0.91 20.66 -6.40
N GLU A 211 1.84 20.99 -7.31
CA GLU A 211 1.59 21.86 -8.47
C GLU A 211 0.58 21.21 -9.44
N ILE A 212 0.82 19.95 -9.84
CA ILE A 212 -0.08 19.20 -10.71
C ILE A 212 -1.46 19.06 -10.05
N LEU A 213 -1.51 18.74 -8.75
CA LEU A 213 -2.77 18.61 -8.02
C LEU A 213 -3.58 19.91 -8.03
N LYS A 214 -2.95 21.07 -7.80
CA LYS A 214 -3.63 22.37 -7.85
C LYS A 214 -4.24 22.64 -9.22
N ALA A 215 -3.48 22.42 -10.29
CA ALA A 215 -3.98 22.57 -11.66
C ALA A 215 -5.10 21.57 -11.98
N ALA A 216 -4.97 20.33 -11.52
CA ALA A 216 -5.95 19.28 -11.75
C ALA A 216 -7.26 19.50 -10.97
N ILE A 217 -7.20 20.11 -9.78
CA ILE A 217 -8.38 20.53 -9.01
C ILE A 217 -9.19 21.57 -9.78
N ILE A 218 -8.53 22.58 -10.38
CA ILE A 218 -9.20 23.61 -11.19
C ILE A 218 -9.96 22.96 -12.36
N GLN A 219 -9.31 22.05 -13.10
CA GLN A 219 -9.99 21.31 -14.18
C GLN A 219 -11.10 20.39 -13.66
N ALA A 220 -10.91 19.75 -12.51
CA ALA A 220 -11.91 18.85 -11.93
C ALA A 220 -13.20 19.61 -11.56
N GLU A 221 -13.10 20.87 -11.16
CA GLU A 221 -14.25 21.75 -10.88
C GLU A 221 -15.09 22.03 -12.14
N GLU A 222 -14.46 22.15 -13.31
CA GLU A 222 -15.18 22.29 -14.60
C GLU A 222 -16.01 21.04 -14.96
N PHE A 223 -15.62 19.88 -14.44
CA PHE A 223 -16.27 18.59 -14.68
C PHE A 223 -16.96 18.04 -13.41
N ALA A 224 -17.25 18.90 -12.44
CA ALA A 224 -17.79 18.49 -11.15
C ALA A 224 -19.17 17.81 -11.23
N ASP A 225 -19.92 17.97 -12.33
CA ASP A 225 -21.21 17.28 -12.52
C ASP A 225 -21.07 15.88 -13.14
N LEU A 226 -19.87 15.54 -13.64
CA LEU A 226 -19.62 14.23 -14.23
C LEU A 226 -19.32 13.18 -13.14
N PRO A 227 -19.82 11.94 -13.26
CA PRO A 227 -19.53 10.89 -12.28
C PRO A 227 -18.07 10.42 -12.32
N VAL A 228 -17.39 10.54 -13.46
CA VAL A 228 -15.98 10.17 -13.65
C VAL A 228 -15.19 11.40 -14.06
N LEU A 229 -14.14 11.71 -13.30
CA LEU A 229 -13.25 12.83 -13.59
C LEU A 229 -12.18 12.40 -14.60
N VAL A 230 -11.98 13.21 -15.64
CA VAL A 230 -10.92 13.02 -16.63
C VAL A 230 -10.25 14.37 -16.88
N VAL A 231 -9.06 14.54 -16.31
CA VAL A 231 -8.29 15.78 -16.37
C VAL A 231 -6.95 15.53 -17.06
N SER A 232 -6.45 16.51 -17.80
CA SER A 232 -5.21 16.36 -18.58
C SER A 232 -4.51 17.70 -18.77
N ALA A 233 -3.19 17.67 -18.85
CA ALA A 233 -2.42 18.83 -19.29
C ALA A 233 -1.04 18.41 -19.84
N PRO A 234 -0.44 19.26 -20.69
CA PRO A 234 0.96 19.11 -21.03
C PRO A 234 1.86 19.35 -19.81
N GLY A 235 2.99 18.65 -19.75
CA GLY A 235 4.00 18.81 -18.70
C GLY A 235 3.68 18.13 -17.36
N TRP A 236 2.57 17.40 -17.24
CA TRP A 236 2.27 16.60 -16.05
C TRP A 236 3.06 15.30 -16.04
N ASN A 237 4.05 15.15 -15.16
CA ASN A 237 4.88 13.96 -15.11
C ASN A 237 4.09 12.64 -14.91
N HIS A 238 4.21 11.70 -15.84
CA HIS A 238 3.58 10.38 -15.78
C HIS A 238 3.84 9.59 -14.48
N GLY A 239 5.00 9.79 -13.84
CA GLY A 239 5.33 9.17 -12.55
C GLY A 239 4.46 9.66 -11.38
N ILE A 240 3.79 10.81 -11.55
CA ILE A 240 3.05 11.52 -10.51
C ILE A 240 1.53 11.47 -10.74
N VAL A 241 1.07 11.41 -12.00
CA VAL A 241 -0.37 11.46 -12.33
C VAL A 241 -1.21 10.41 -11.60
N GLY A 242 -0.64 9.22 -11.31
CA GLY A 242 -1.33 8.18 -10.54
C GLY A 242 -1.58 8.55 -9.07
N ILE A 243 -0.71 9.35 -8.46
CA ILE A 243 -0.87 9.86 -7.09
C ILE A 243 -1.92 10.98 -7.08
N VAL A 244 -1.88 11.85 -8.09
CA VAL A 244 -2.87 12.93 -8.25
C VAL A 244 -4.27 12.34 -8.46
N ALA A 245 -4.39 11.27 -9.27
CA ALA A 245 -5.66 10.57 -9.46
C ALA A 245 -6.23 10.03 -8.14
N ALA A 246 -5.39 9.50 -7.25
CA ALA A 246 -5.82 9.02 -5.93
C ALA A 246 -6.32 10.18 -5.05
N LYS A 247 -5.57 11.29 -4.99
CA LYS A 247 -5.97 12.49 -4.23
C LYS A 247 -7.27 13.11 -4.74
N LEU A 248 -7.48 13.17 -6.06
CA LEU A 248 -8.73 13.65 -6.65
C LEU A 248 -9.90 12.71 -6.34
N LEU A 249 -9.69 11.39 -6.42
CA LEU A 249 -10.70 10.42 -6.00
C LEU A 249 -11.07 10.61 -4.53
N GLU A 250 -10.09 10.76 -3.63
CA GLU A 250 -10.32 10.97 -2.21
C GLU A 250 -11.12 12.26 -1.93
N ARG A 251 -10.81 13.34 -2.66
CA ARG A 251 -11.45 14.66 -2.52
C ARG A 251 -12.87 14.70 -3.08
N TYR A 252 -13.04 14.23 -4.32
CA TYR A 252 -14.31 14.33 -5.04
C TYR A 252 -15.20 13.10 -4.91
N LYS A 253 -14.68 12.01 -4.30
CA LYS A 253 -15.37 10.72 -4.16
C LYS A 253 -15.84 10.19 -5.52
N LYS A 254 -14.96 10.23 -6.53
CA LYS A 254 -15.24 9.89 -7.94
C LYS A 254 -14.11 9.10 -8.58
N PRO A 255 -14.39 8.10 -9.44
CA PRO A 255 -13.35 7.48 -10.24
C PRO A 255 -12.67 8.56 -11.08
N THR A 256 -11.33 8.53 -11.13
CA THR A 256 -10.55 9.63 -11.68
C THR A 256 -9.45 9.13 -12.60
N PHE A 257 -9.35 9.75 -13.77
CA PHE A 257 -8.29 9.61 -14.74
C PHE A 257 -7.50 10.92 -14.83
N VAL A 258 -6.18 10.84 -14.68
CA VAL A 258 -5.27 11.98 -14.83
C VAL A 258 -4.26 11.65 -15.92
N LEU A 259 -4.15 12.52 -16.92
CA LEU A 259 -3.35 12.25 -18.12
C LEU A 259 -2.27 13.30 -18.37
N GLU A 260 -1.07 12.81 -18.68
CA GLU A 260 -0.01 13.62 -19.28
C GLU A 260 -0.23 13.74 -20.78
N GLU A 261 -0.19 14.96 -21.31
CA GLU A 261 -0.19 15.20 -22.76
C GLU A 261 1.25 15.31 -23.28
N MET A 262 1.66 14.36 -24.13
CA MET A 262 3.01 14.25 -24.72
C MET A 262 2.96 14.50 -26.22
N GLY A 263 2.50 15.69 -26.62
CA GLY A 263 2.29 16.04 -28.03
C GLY A 263 1.07 15.32 -28.61
N GLU A 264 1.25 14.43 -29.59
CA GLU A 264 0.15 13.73 -30.25
C GLU A 264 -0.45 12.58 -29.42
N ALA A 265 0.28 12.09 -28.42
CA ALA A 265 -0.15 11.02 -27.53
C ALA A 265 -0.27 11.51 -26.08
N ALA A 266 -1.23 10.96 -25.36
CA ALA A 266 -1.42 11.20 -23.94
C ALA A 266 -1.34 9.88 -23.16
N LYS A 267 -0.78 9.94 -21.96
CA LYS A 267 -0.61 8.78 -21.07
C LYS A 267 -1.24 9.04 -19.71
N GLY A 268 -2.21 8.22 -19.35
CA GLY A 268 -3.01 8.38 -18.15
C GLY A 268 -2.81 7.30 -17.10
N SER A 269 -3.08 7.68 -15.86
CA SER A 269 -3.34 6.75 -14.76
C SER A 269 -4.75 6.96 -14.23
N ALA A 270 -5.38 5.85 -13.84
CA ALA A 270 -6.73 5.82 -13.28
C ALA A 270 -6.71 5.33 -11.84
N ARG A 271 -7.62 5.85 -11.03
CA ARG A 271 -8.00 5.32 -9.72
C ARG A 271 -9.51 5.20 -9.65
N SER A 272 -9.97 4.11 -9.06
CA SER A 272 -11.39 3.83 -8.85
C SER A 272 -11.64 3.25 -7.47
N TYR A 273 -12.91 3.14 -7.10
CA TYR A 273 -13.42 2.60 -5.85
C TYR A 273 -14.75 1.89 -6.10
N GLY A 274 -15.21 1.13 -5.10
CA GLY A 274 -16.49 0.43 -5.13
C GLY A 274 -16.59 -0.53 -6.32
N ASP A 275 -17.70 -0.48 -7.03
CA ASP A 275 -18.01 -1.43 -8.09
C ASP A 275 -17.65 -0.92 -9.49
N PHE A 276 -17.11 0.30 -9.59
CA PHE A 276 -16.67 0.84 -10.87
C PHE A 276 -15.27 0.31 -11.22
N SER A 277 -15.16 -0.43 -12.32
CA SER A 277 -13.87 -0.91 -12.81
C SER A 277 -13.23 0.07 -13.79
N ALA A 278 -12.08 0.63 -13.42
CA ALA A 278 -11.29 1.49 -14.29
C ALA A 278 -10.80 0.75 -15.55
N ALA A 279 -10.46 -0.54 -15.41
CA ALA A 279 -10.03 -1.37 -16.52
C ALA A 279 -11.16 -1.66 -17.51
N ASP A 280 -12.38 -1.95 -17.04
CA ASP A 280 -13.54 -2.14 -17.91
C ASP A 280 -13.92 -0.85 -18.64
N ALA A 281 -13.83 0.31 -17.95
CA ALA A 281 -14.09 1.61 -18.57
C ALA A 281 -13.10 1.95 -19.70
N ILE A 282 -11.83 1.55 -19.53
CA ILE A 282 -10.82 1.66 -20.58
C ILE A 282 -11.13 0.71 -21.74
N ARG A 283 -11.48 -0.55 -21.45
CA ARG A 283 -11.86 -1.54 -22.48
C ARG A 283 -13.08 -1.12 -23.29
N ALA A 284 -14.05 -0.46 -22.65
CA ALA A 284 -15.20 0.16 -23.34
C ALA A 284 -14.81 1.31 -24.29
N SER A 285 -13.53 1.71 -24.30
CA SER A 285 -12.98 2.76 -25.15
C SER A 285 -11.88 2.25 -26.11
N ASP A 286 -11.77 0.93 -26.34
CA ASP A 286 -10.66 0.31 -27.07
C ASP A 286 -10.43 0.87 -28.50
N ASP A 287 -11.47 1.34 -29.19
CA ASP A 287 -11.38 1.89 -30.55
C ASP A 287 -10.80 3.31 -30.64
N ILE A 288 -10.68 4.03 -29.52
CA ILE A 288 -10.13 5.40 -29.48
C ILE A 288 -8.83 5.52 -28.67
N ILE A 289 -8.38 4.42 -28.05
CA ILE A 289 -7.12 4.36 -27.31
C ILE A 289 -6.06 3.60 -28.13
N THR A 290 -4.80 3.82 -27.79
CA THR A 290 -3.67 3.08 -28.36
C THR A 290 -3.37 1.81 -27.55
N LYS A 291 -3.45 1.91 -26.22
CA LYS A 291 -3.24 0.79 -25.29
C LYS A 291 -3.89 1.10 -23.95
N GLY A 292 -4.43 0.08 -23.30
CA GLY A 292 -5.03 0.19 -21.98
C GLY A 292 -4.91 -1.11 -21.19
N GLY A 293 -4.92 -1.02 -19.86
CA GLY A 293 -4.94 -2.20 -19.00
C GLY A 293 -4.77 -1.87 -17.52
N GLY A 294 -5.07 -2.86 -16.67
CA GLY A 294 -5.01 -2.73 -15.21
C GLY A 294 -6.07 -3.57 -14.54
N HIS A 295 -6.42 -3.19 -13.32
CA HIS A 295 -7.42 -3.85 -12.50
C HIS A 295 -8.56 -2.88 -12.15
N THR A 296 -9.56 -3.36 -11.43
CA THR A 296 -10.76 -2.60 -11.02
C THR A 296 -10.41 -1.23 -10.43
N PHE A 297 -9.45 -1.17 -9.49
CA PHE A 297 -9.14 0.04 -8.72
C PHE A 297 -8.01 0.90 -9.29
N ALA A 298 -7.19 0.36 -10.20
CA ALA A 298 -6.06 1.07 -10.77
C ALA A 298 -5.75 0.57 -12.19
N ALA A 299 -5.65 1.50 -13.13
CA ALA A 299 -5.37 1.19 -14.52
C ALA A 299 -4.52 2.27 -15.19
N GLY A 300 -3.94 1.93 -16.34
CA GLY A 300 -3.17 2.84 -17.19
C GLY A 300 -3.74 2.87 -18.61
N VAL A 301 -3.72 4.03 -19.23
CA VAL A 301 -4.23 4.23 -20.60
C VAL A 301 -3.24 5.06 -21.41
N THR A 302 -3.17 4.80 -22.70
CA THR A 302 -2.45 5.61 -23.69
C THR A 302 -3.40 5.82 -24.88
N LEU A 303 -3.56 7.05 -25.31
CA LEU A 303 -4.47 7.42 -26.40
C LEU A 303 -3.94 8.65 -27.15
N PRO A 304 -4.38 8.92 -28.38
CA PRO A 304 -4.10 10.19 -29.04
C PRO A 304 -4.65 11.36 -28.21
N THR A 305 -3.88 12.44 -28.04
CA THR A 305 -4.28 13.62 -27.23
C THR A 305 -5.60 14.21 -27.71
N LYS A 306 -5.80 14.25 -29.03
CA LYS A 306 -7.06 14.70 -29.65
C LYS A 306 -8.30 13.88 -29.22
N ASN A 307 -8.12 12.66 -28.72
CA ASN A 307 -9.20 11.77 -28.32
C ASN A 307 -9.61 11.94 -26.84
N ILE A 308 -8.92 12.77 -26.05
CA ILE A 308 -9.24 12.98 -24.62
C ILE A 308 -10.71 13.39 -24.41
N PRO A 309 -11.31 14.32 -25.18
CA PRO A 309 -12.72 14.66 -25.03
C PRO A 309 -13.66 13.47 -25.28
N ALA A 310 -13.37 12.66 -26.31
CA ALA A 310 -14.15 11.47 -26.64
C ALA A 310 -14.02 10.40 -25.54
N PHE A 311 -12.81 10.22 -25.00
CA PHE A 311 -12.54 9.31 -23.89
C PHE A 311 -13.29 9.72 -22.62
N ARG A 312 -13.27 11.02 -22.26
CA ARG A 312 -14.04 11.57 -21.14
C ARG A 312 -15.53 11.24 -21.25
N LYS A 313 -16.10 11.40 -22.45
CA LYS A 313 -17.49 11.04 -22.71
C LYS A 313 -17.73 9.53 -22.52
N ARG A 314 -16.89 8.68 -23.12
CA ARG A 314 -17.02 7.22 -23.06
C ARG A 314 -17.00 6.66 -21.65
N VAL A 315 -16.03 7.05 -20.82
CA VAL A 315 -15.94 6.53 -19.45
C VAL A 315 -17.11 6.99 -18.58
N ASN A 316 -17.64 8.18 -18.82
CA ASN A 316 -18.82 8.69 -18.12
C ASN A 316 -20.11 7.98 -18.59
N ASP A 317 -20.25 7.72 -19.89
CA ASP A 317 -21.37 6.96 -20.44
C ASP A 317 -21.34 5.50 -19.94
N PHE A 318 -20.15 4.90 -19.87
CA PHE A 318 -19.93 3.59 -19.28
C PHE A 318 -20.31 3.57 -17.79
N TYR A 319 -19.90 4.57 -17.00
CA TYR A 319 -20.33 4.68 -15.60
C TYR A 319 -21.86 4.69 -15.48
N ARG A 320 -22.54 5.51 -16.29
CA ARG A 320 -24.01 5.58 -16.28
C ARG A 320 -24.66 4.28 -16.71
N SER A 321 -24.08 3.54 -17.67
CA SER A 321 -24.64 2.25 -18.11
C SER A 321 -24.58 1.17 -17.04
N GLN A 322 -23.63 1.26 -16.10
CA GLN A 322 -23.53 0.32 -14.98
C GLN A 322 -24.67 0.48 -13.96
N LYS A 323 -25.38 1.62 -13.94
CA LYS A 323 -26.47 1.92 -12.98
C LYS A 323 -26.07 1.65 -11.52
N LEU A 324 -24.84 2.01 -11.18
CA LEU A 324 -24.30 1.83 -9.84
C LEU A 324 -25.06 2.71 -8.85
N MET A 325 -25.41 2.14 -7.70
CA MET A 325 -26.13 2.81 -6.62
C MET A 325 -25.23 2.94 -5.40
N ASN A 326 -25.42 4.00 -4.62
CA ASN A 326 -24.82 4.18 -3.30
C ASN A 326 -23.28 4.07 -3.26
N GLN A 327 -22.59 4.28 -4.38
CA GLN A 327 -21.13 4.19 -4.46
C GLN A 327 -20.41 5.02 -3.39
N PRO A 328 -20.79 6.29 -3.11
CA PRO A 328 -20.09 7.09 -2.08
C PRO A 328 -20.13 6.47 -0.68
N LEU A 329 -21.17 5.68 -0.34
CA LEU A 329 -21.24 4.98 0.96
C LEU A 329 -20.12 3.95 1.12
N LEU A 330 -19.62 3.38 0.01
CA LEU A 330 -18.51 2.43 0.02
C LEU A 330 -17.15 3.09 0.37
N LEU A 331 -17.09 4.42 0.41
CA LEU A 331 -15.92 5.17 0.84
C LEU A 331 -15.96 5.59 2.32
N LEU A 332 -17.10 5.38 2.99
CA LEU A 332 -17.20 5.67 4.42
C LEU A 332 -16.44 4.60 5.22
N PRO A 333 -15.76 4.99 6.32
CA PRO A 333 -15.15 4.02 7.21
C PRO A 333 -16.23 3.13 7.81
N LYS A 334 -15.94 1.84 7.92
CA LYS A 334 -16.79 0.87 8.62
C LYS A 334 -16.24 0.67 10.02
N GLU A 335 -17.08 0.78 11.03
CA GLU A 335 -16.70 0.48 12.41
C GLU A 335 -16.47 -1.02 12.64
N ASP A 336 -15.47 -1.33 13.45
CA ASP A 336 -15.23 -2.67 13.97
C ASP A 336 -15.94 -2.87 15.32
N SER A 337 -16.08 -1.79 16.10
CA SER A 337 -16.80 -1.78 17.37
C SER A 337 -17.33 -0.39 17.70
N GLU A 338 -18.46 -0.35 18.39
CA GLU A 338 -18.86 0.84 19.14
C GLU A 338 -18.07 0.89 20.45
N ALA A 339 -17.72 2.10 20.90
CA ALA A 339 -16.97 2.32 22.12
C ALA A 339 -17.43 3.59 22.83
N GLY A 340 -17.60 3.51 24.15
CA GLY A 340 -17.77 4.68 24.98
C GLY A 340 -16.43 5.36 25.29
N LEU A 341 -16.44 6.68 25.47
CA LEU A 341 -15.22 7.44 25.75
C LEU A 341 -14.53 7.03 27.06
N HIS A 342 -15.26 6.42 28.00
CA HIS A 342 -14.71 5.90 29.25
C HIS A 342 -13.84 4.64 29.07
N GLU A 343 -14.00 3.93 27.94
CA GLU A 343 -13.22 2.72 27.60
C GLU A 343 -11.90 3.08 26.90
N LEU A 344 -11.73 4.34 26.49
CA LEU A 344 -10.59 4.81 25.69
C LEU A 344 -9.41 5.16 26.59
N ASP A 345 -8.79 4.16 27.18
CA ASP A 345 -7.59 4.30 28.00
C ASP A 345 -6.34 3.71 27.33
N GLU A 346 -5.18 3.90 27.98
CA GLU A 346 -3.91 3.37 27.47
C GLU A 346 -3.89 1.84 27.38
N ALA A 347 -4.65 1.15 28.24
CA ALA A 347 -4.71 -0.30 28.26
C ALA A 347 -5.45 -0.84 27.01
N LEU A 348 -6.53 -0.19 26.59
CA LEU A 348 -7.19 -0.49 25.32
C LEU A 348 -6.23 -0.30 24.14
N VAL A 349 -5.51 0.82 24.08
CA VAL A 349 -4.56 1.08 22.99
C VAL A 349 -3.44 0.04 22.98
N ASP A 350 -2.90 -0.33 24.14
CA ASP A 350 -1.85 -1.35 24.25
C ASP A 350 -2.37 -2.76 23.87
N ALA A 351 -3.64 -3.07 24.14
CA ALA A 351 -4.29 -4.27 23.64
C ALA A 351 -4.44 -4.24 22.12
N MET A 352 -4.88 -3.12 21.55
CA MET A 352 -5.01 -2.94 20.09
C MET A 352 -3.66 -3.06 19.37
N LYS A 353 -2.56 -2.58 19.97
CA LYS A 353 -1.20 -2.73 19.43
C LYS A 353 -0.78 -4.19 19.25
N GLN A 354 -1.39 -5.15 19.93
CA GLN A 354 -1.13 -6.58 19.70
C GLN A 354 -1.59 -7.04 18.30
N LEU A 355 -2.50 -6.28 17.67
CA LEU A 355 -2.98 -6.51 16.31
C LEU A 355 -2.07 -5.90 15.24
N GLU A 356 -0.95 -5.30 15.61
CA GLU A 356 0.06 -4.83 14.65
C GLU A 356 0.81 -5.99 13.97
N PRO A 357 1.42 -5.75 12.79
CA PRO A 357 1.50 -4.47 12.07
C PRO A 357 0.22 -4.14 11.30
N PHE A 358 -0.26 -2.89 11.43
CA PHE A 358 -1.37 -2.40 10.62
C PHE A 358 -0.92 -2.02 9.21
N GLY A 359 -1.79 -2.22 8.21
CA GLY A 359 -1.53 -1.93 6.81
C GLY A 359 -2.59 -2.51 5.88
N ASN A 360 -2.27 -2.69 4.61
CA ASN A 360 -3.18 -3.30 3.65
C ASN A 360 -3.59 -4.71 4.12
N GLY A 361 -4.88 -5.02 4.12
CA GLY A 361 -5.42 -6.30 4.63
C GLY A 361 -5.43 -6.47 6.16
N ASN A 362 -4.89 -5.53 6.92
CA ASN A 362 -4.98 -5.48 8.38
C ASN A 362 -5.05 -4.01 8.84
N PRO A 363 -6.15 -3.29 8.56
CA PRO A 363 -6.27 -1.90 9.00
C PRO A 363 -6.27 -1.79 10.53
N GLN A 364 -5.96 -0.61 11.03
CA GLN A 364 -6.16 -0.33 12.46
C GLN A 364 -7.66 -0.37 12.77
N PRO A 365 -8.10 -0.96 13.90
CA PRO A 365 -9.52 -1.04 14.20
C PRO A 365 -10.15 0.34 14.32
N ILE A 366 -11.33 0.48 13.71
CA ILE A 366 -12.11 1.71 13.69
C ILE A 366 -13.17 1.62 14.78
N LEU A 367 -13.12 2.56 15.70
CA LEU A 367 -14.12 2.72 16.76
C LEU A 367 -15.16 3.74 16.35
N LYS A 368 -16.39 3.52 16.82
CA LYS A 368 -17.50 4.45 16.65
C LYS A 368 -18.05 4.89 18.01
N SER A 369 -18.28 6.18 18.14
CA SER A 369 -18.99 6.73 19.29
C SER A 369 -20.15 7.59 18.80
N THR A 370 -21.35 7.26 19.27
CA THR A 370 -22.60 7.97 18.95
C THR A 370 -22.97 8.94 20.06
N ASN A 371 -23.64 10.04 19.71
CA ASN A 371 -24.16 11.02 20.67
C ASN A 371 -23.07 11.63 21.56
N VAL A 372 -21.90 11.94 20.99
CA VAL A 372 -20.83 12.63 21.70
C VAL A 372 -20.95 14.14 21.47
N VAL A 373 -20.71 14.93 22.50
CA VAL A 373 -20.82 16.39 22.45
C VAL A 373 -19.46 16.99 22.09
N VAL A 374 -19.43 17.88 21.11
CA VAL A 374 -18.24 18.67 20.81
C VAL A 374 -18.10 19.75 21.87
N VAL A 375 -17.02 19.75 22.65
CA VAL A 375 -16.83 20.77 23.71
C VAL A 375 -15.75 21.78 23.36
N ASN A 376 -14.91 21.50 22.37
CA ASN A 376 -13.92 22.43 21.87
C ASN A 376 -13.58 22.11 20.41
N GLN A 377 -13.36 23.15 19.60
CA GLN A 377 -12.87 23.06 18.23
C GLN A 377 -11.60 23.90 18.10
N ARG A 378 -10.55 23.32 17.54
CA ARG A 378 -9.32 24.04 17.19
C ARG A 378 -8.94 23.76 15.74
N LYS A 379 -8.89 24.81 14.93
CA LYS A 379 -8.30 24.76 13.59
C LYS A 379 -6.77 24.77 13.69
N MET A 380 -6.11 23.98 12.85
CA MET A 380 -4.66 23.81 12.84
C MET A 380 -4.12 23.79 11.41
N GLY A 381 -2.82 24.04 11.26
CA GLY A 381 -2.15 24.15 9.97
C GLY A 381 -2.09 25.59 9.47
N THR A 382 -1.24 25.84 8.47
CA THR A 382 -1.01 27.17 7.89
C THR A 382 -2.24 27.74 7.18
N GLU A 383 -3.07 26.87 6.61
CA GLU A 383 -4.32 27.22 5.91
C GLU A 383 -5.56 26.86 6.74
N SER A 384 -5.40 26.55 8.03
CA SER A 384 -6.48 26.06 8.91
C SER A 384 -7.19 24.79 8.38
N GLN A 385 -6.46 23.97 7.64
CA GLN A 385 -6.97 22.78 6.93
C GLN A 385 -7.11 21.53 7.81
N HIS A 386 -6.58 21.55 9.04
CA HIS A 386 -6.71 20.45 10.00
C HIS A 386 -7.66 20.87 11.13
N VAL A 387 -8.41 19.93 11.69
CA VAL A 387 -9.30 20.19 12.83
C VAL A 387 -8.94 19.25 13.98
N LYS A 388 -8.87 19.82 15.19
CA LYS A 388 -8.82 19.09 16.45
C LYS A 388 -10.12 19.34 17.21
N LEU A 389 -10.86 18.28 17.51
CA LEU A 389 -12.08 18.33 18.28
C LEU A 389 -11.86 17.67 19.64
N THR A 390 -12.26 18.33 20.72
CA THR A 390 -12.40 17.68 22.02
C THR A 390 -13.84 17.21 22.14
N LEU A 391 -14.02 15.90 22.26
CA LEU A 391 -15.31 15.23 22.35
C LEU A 391 -15.57 14.84 23.81
N GLU A 392 -16.81 15.01 24.27
CA GLU A 392 -17.25 14.67 25.62
C GLU A 392 -18.45 13.73 25.59
N MET A 393 -18.42 12.72 26.45
CA MET A 393 -19.55 11.83 26.70
C MET A 393 -19.52 11.38 28.15
N GLN A 394 -20.61 11.64 28.89
CA GLN A 394 -20.77 11.25 30.29
C GLN A 394 -19.58 11.70 31.18
N GLY A 395 -19.04 12.90 30.94
CA GLY A 395 -17.92 13.48 31.68
C GLY A 395 -16.53 12.98 31.26
N HIS A 396 -16.43 11.99 30.38
CA HIS A 396 -15.17 11.53 29.79
C HIS A 396 -14.86 12.32 28.52
N LYS A 397 -13.57 12.63 28.31
CA LYS A 397 -13.09 13.44 27.18
C LYS A 397 -12.03 12.73 26.38
N ILE A 398 -12.07 12.90 25.07
CA ILE A 398 -10.99 12.54 24.16
C ILE A 398 -10.73 13.68 23.17
N ASP A 399 -9.47 13.89 22.86
CA ASP A 399 -9.07 14.73 21.74
C ASP A 399 -9.03 13.90 20.46
N THR A 400 -9.58 14.41 19.38
CA THR A 400 -9.52 13.79 18.05
C THR A 400 -8.97 14.76 17.01
N ILE A 401 -8.21 14.27 16.04
CA ILE A 401 -7.59 15.06 14.98
C ILE A 401 -7.96 14.50 13.61
N ALA A 402 -8.44 15.36 12.71
CA ALA A 402 -8.51 15.10 11.29
C ALA A 402 -7.57 16.03 10.51
N PHE A 403 -6.72 15.43 9.66
CA PHE A 403 -5.82 16.19 8.79
C PHE A 403 -6.47 16.42 7.42
N ASN A 404 -6.42 17.66 6.88
CA ASN A 404 -7.05 18.01 5.60
C ASN A 404 -8.54 17.67 5.65
N ALA A 405 -9.18 18.12 6.73
CA ALA A 405 -10.52 17.71 7.09
C ALA A 405 -11.55 18.28 6.10
N PRO A 406 -12.57 17.50 5.72
CA PRO A 406 -13.71 18.02 4.96
C PRO A 406 -14.42 19.16 5.71
N ALA A 407 -15.07 20.05 4.97
CA ALA A 407 -15.75 21.22 5.57
C ALA A 407 -16.79 20.84 6.66
N HIS A 408 -17.48 19.71 6.52
CA HIS A 408 -18.47 19.25 7.50
C HIS A 408 -17.87 18.73 8.82
N PHE A 409 -16.55 18.53 8.91
CA PHE A 409 -15.91 18.17 10.19
C PHE A 409 -15.69 19.39 11.10
N PHE A 410 -15.85 20.61 10.59
CA PHE A 410 -15.68 21.84 11.36
C PHE A 410 -16.99 22.21 12.07
N VAL A 411 -17.35 21.37 13.04
CA VAL A 411 -18.56 21.48 13.88
C VAL A 411 -18.35 22.37 15.09
N GLU A 412 -19.36 23.14 15.49
CA GLU A 412 -19.24 24.10 16.59
C GLU A 412 -19.39 23.43 17.97
N PRO A 413 -18.75 23.98 19.03
CA PRO A 413 -18.96 23.49 20.39
C PRO A 413 -20.46 23.54 20.79
N GLY A 414 -20.94 22.45 21.39
CA GLY A 414 -22.34 22.24 21.77
C GLY A 414 -23.08 21.28 20.84
N GLU A 415 -22.58 21.04 19.63
CA GLU A 415 -23.18 20.08 18.70
C GLU A 415 -22.99 18.64 19.18
N THR A 416 -24.00 17.81 18.90
CA THR A 416 -23.95 16.37 19.16
C THR A 416 -23.65 15.64 17.85
N VAL A 417 -22.66 14.77 17.87
CA VAL A 417 -22.15 14.10 16.67
C VAL A 417 -22.00 12.60 16.88
N THR A 418 -21.92 11.88 15.75
CA THR A 418 -21.45 10.52 15.67
C THR A 418 -20.10 10.51 14.94
N VAL A 419 -19.11 9.83 15.52
CA VAL A 419 -17.72 9.86 15.00
C VAL A 419 -17.17 8.45 14.80
N TRP A 420 -16.40 8.29 13.73
CA TRP A 420 -15.58 7.11 13.45
C TRP A 420 -14.12 7.54 13.53
N TYR A 421 -13.32 6.82 14.30
CA TYR A 421 -11.94 7.19 14.57
C TYR A 421 -11.09 5.97 14.92
N THR A 422 -9.79 6.06 14.70
CA THR A 422 -8.83 5.15 15.33
C THR A 422 -8.22 5.82 16.56
N VAL A 423 -7.65 5.07 17.49
CA VAL A 423 -7.01 5.61 18.71
C VAL A 423 -5.54 5.24 18.77
N ASP A 424 -4.71 6.16 19.25
CA ASP A 424 -3.31 5.92 19.58
C ASP A 424 -2.92 6.69 20.85
N VAL A 425 -1.75 6.38 21.41
CA VAL A 425 -1.19 7.13 22.53
C VAL A 425 -0.36 8.29 21.98
N ASN A 426 -0.79 9.51 22.28
CA ASN A 426 0.01 10.71 22.10
C ASN A 426 0.94 10.89 23.30
N GLU A 427 2.23 11.15 23.04
CA GLU A 427 3.22 11.47 24.07
C GLU A 427 3.79 12.86 23.82
N TRP A 428 3.43 13.81 24.70
CA TRP A 428 3.83 15.20 24.58
C TRP A 428 4.33 15.75 25.93
N ASN A 429 5.52 16.34 25.95
CA ASN A 429 6.16 16.87 27.17
C ASN A 429 6.18 15.86 28.34
N GLY A 430 6.39 14.57 28.05
CA GLY A 430 6.41 13.50 29.06
C GLY A 430 5.03 13.10 29.60
N ARG A 431 3.94 13.67 29.09
CA ARG A 431 2.57 13.22 29.36
C ARG A 431 2.09 12.31 28.24
N ARG A 432 1.49 11.19 28.62
CA ARG A 432 0.80 10.26 27.71
C ARG A 432 -0.70 10.50 27.82
N SER A 433 -1.38 10.50 26.69
CA SER A 433 -2.84 10.60 26.61
C SER A 433 -3.34 9.85 25.38
N VAL A 434 -4.53 9.26 25.45
CA VAL A 434 -5.19 8.69 24.29
C VAL A 434 -5.71 9.82 23.40
N GLU A 435 -5.41 9.74 22.10
CA GLU A 435 -5.88 10.68 21.08
C GLU A 435 -6.44 9.90 19.89
N GLY A 436 -7.56 10.38 19.34
CA GLY A 436 -8.19 9.78 18.18
C GLY A 436 -7.74 10.39 16.86
N GLN A 437 -7.55 9.59 15.81
CA GLN A 437 -7.52 10.08 14.43
C GLN A 437 -8.94 9.99 13.86
N LEU A 438 -9.58 11.14 13.65
CA LEU A 438 -10.95 11.24 13.15
C LEU A 438 -11.00 10.86 11.66
N LEU A 439 -11.84 9.89 11.32
CA LEU A 439 -12.01 9.34 9.97
C LEU A 439 -13.32 9.79 9.33
N HIS A 440 -14.40 9.89 10.10
CA HIS A 440 -15.72 10.35 9.66
C HIS A 440 -16.48 10.99 10.81
N LEU A 441 -17.34 11.95 10.47
CA LEU A 441 -18.17 12.67 11.42
C LEU A 441 -19.54 12.92 10.79
N GLU A 442 -20.59 12.65 11.56
CA GLU A 442 -21.97 12.97 11.21
C GLU A 442 -22.57 13.83 12.33
N THR A 443 -23.23 14.93 11.97
CA THR A 443 -24.02 15.72 12.91
C THR A 443 -25.34 15.02 13.15
N ASN A 444 -25.71 14.86 14.42
CA ASN A 444 -27.01 14.31 14.78
C ASN A 444 -28.01 15.49 14.76
N ASP A 445 -28.66 15.71 13.60
CA ASP A 445 -29.74 16.69 13.44
C ASP A 445 -31.01 16.31 14.22
#